data_AF-A0A919XK27-F1
#
_entry.id   AF-A0A919XK27-F1
#
_cell.length_a   1.000
_cell.length_b   1.000
_cell.length_c   1.000
_cell.angle_alpha   90.00
_cell.angle_beta   90.00
_cell.angle_gamma   90.00
#
_symmetry.space_group_name_H-M   'P 1'
#
loop_
_entity.id
_entity.type
_entity.pdbx_description
1 polymer ?
#
loop_
_entity_poly.entity_id
_entity_poly.type
_entity_poly.pdbx_seq_one_letter_code
_entity_poly.pdbx_strand_id
1 'polypeptide(L)'
;MVKGSPKPRITLITLRKQKGSQRKVASDLDITDTYLRMLEKGQATPSVDLLFKTAHYFGTDVYSCWPDLSGDRPTPSPENSIQRN
;
A
#
# COMPACT_ATOMS: atom_id res chain seq x y z
N MET A 1 -3.96 -19.16 -18.97
CA MET A 1 -2.84 -18.59 -18.18
C MET A 1 -3.02 -18.99 -16.73
N VAL A 2 -2.13 -19.80 -16.17
CA VAL A 2 -2.13 -20.08 -14.72
C VAL A 2 -1.65 -18.79 -14.05
N LYS A 3 -2.55 -18.01 -13.43
CA LYS A 3 -2.15 -16.90 -12.57
C LYS A 3 -1.33 -17.51 -11.44
N GLY A 4 -0.05 -17.14 -11.34
CA GLY A 4 0.79 -17.52 -10.20
C GLY A 4 0.11 -17.16 -8.88
N SER A 5 0.38 -17.92 -7.83
CA SER A 5 -0.20 -17.66 -6.51
C SER A 5 0.10 -16.21 -6.07
N PRO A 6 -0.89 -15.51 -5.46
CA PRO A 6 -0.70 -14.16 -4.96
C PRO A 6 0.47 -14.09 -3.97
N LYS A 7 1.37 -13.12 -4.16
CA LYS A 7 2.48 -12.89 -3.24
C LYS A 7 2.05 -11.92 -2.13
N PRO A 8 2.33 -12.24 -0.85
CA PRO A 8 2.05 -11.33 0.25
C PRO A 8 2.81 -10.00 0.16
N ARG A 9 2.14 -8.89 0.49
CA ARG A 9 2.72 -7.53 0.55
C ARG A 9 3.36 -7.29 1.91
N ILE A 10 4.59 -7.75 2.07
CA ILE A 10 5.31 -7.78 3.35
C ILE A 10 5.40 -6.38 3.99
N THR A 11 5.70 -5.34 3.20
CA THR A 11 5.79 -3.97 3.69
C THR A 11 4.47 -3.49 4.30
N LEU A 12 3.35 -3.71 3.61
CA LEU A 12 2.01 -3.36 4.09
C LEU A 12 1.69 -4.08 5.41
N ILE A 13 2.01 -5.37 5.50
CA ILE A 13 1.82 -6.17 6.72
C ILE A 13 2.64 -5.60 7.89
N THR A 14 3.89 -5.25 7.65
CA THR A 14 4.80 -4.70 8.67
C THR A 14 4.30 -3.35 9.18
N LEU A 15 3.95 -2.43 8.28
CA LEU A 15 3.41 -1.11 8.64
C LEU A 15 2.11 -1.23 9.43
N ARG A 16 1.20 -2.13 9.02
CA ARG A 16 -0.01 -2.41 9.79
C ARG A 16 0.31 -2.92 11.19
N LYS A 17 1.22 -3.88 11.34
CA LYS A 17 1.61 -4.42 12.67
C LYS A 17 2.14 -3.32 13.61
N GLN A 18 2.87 -2.35 13.08
CA GLN A 18 3.37 -1.21 13.86
C GLN A 18 2.25 -0.25 14.30
N LYS A 19 1.19 -0.10 13.50
CA LYS A 19 0.04 0.76 13.82
C LYS A 19 -1.00 0.09 14.72
N GLY A 20 -1.22 -1.22 14.60
CA GLY A 20 -2.17 -1.95 15.43
C GLY A 20 -2.79 -3.19 14.75
N SER A 21 -3.95 -3.62 15.26
CA SER A 21 -4.65 -4.80 14.72
C SER A 21 -5.24 -4.56 13.32
N GLN A 22 -5.54 -5.64 12.58
CA GLN A 22 -6.22 -5.56 11.28
C GLN A 22 -7.54 -4.80 11.39
N ARG A 23 -8.38 -5.12 12.39
CA ARG A 23 -9.65 -4.43 12.63
C ARG A 23 -9.47 -2.93 12.85
N LYS A 24 -8.47 -2.53 13.66
CA LYS A 24 -8.18 -1.11 13.89
C LYS A 24 -7.80 -0.40 12.59
N VAL A 25 -6.78 -0.91 11.90
CA VAL A 25 -6.27 -0.26 10.69
C VAL A 25 -7.32 -0.24 9.56
N ALA A 26 -8.11 -1.30 9.43
CA ALA A 26 -9.20 -1.35 8.48
C ALA A 26 -10.25 -0.28 8.78
N SER A 27 -10.64 -0.12 10.06
CA SER A 27 -11.54 0.96 10.49
C SER A 27 -10.95 2.35 10.22
N ASP A 28 -9.66 2.57 10.51
CA ASP A 28 -9.00 3.86 10.27
C ASP A 28 -8.93 4.19 8.76
N LEU A 29 -8.82 3.16 7.91
CA LEU A 29 -8.81 3.28 6.45
C LEU A 29 -10.21 3.23 5.82
N ASP A 30 -11.28 3.11 6.62
CA ASP A 30 -12.67 2.98 6.16
C ASP A 30 -12.87 1.80 5.18
N ILE A 31 -12.33 0.64 5.56
CA ILE A 31 -12.48 -0.62 4.82
C ILE A 31 -12.77 -1.79 5.78
N THR A 32 -13.16 -2.94 5.24
CA THR A 32 -13.33 -4.14 6.06
C THR A 32 -11.98 -4.80 6.41
N ASP A 33 -11.93 -5.46 7.56
CA ASP A 33 -10.77 -6.24 8.00
C ASP A 33 -10.41 -7.38 7.03
N THR A 34 -11.44 -7.99 6.43
CA THR A 34 -11.31 -9.01 5.41
C THR A 34 -10.69 -8.45 4.14
N TYR A 35 -11.12 -7.25 3.71
CA TYR A 35 -10.52 -6.60 2.55
C TYR A 35 -9.06 -6.22 2.82
N LEU A 36 -8.74 -5.65 3.99
CA LEU A 36 -7.36 -5.40 4.40
C LEU A 36 -6.50 -6.67 4.37
N ARG A 37 -7.03 -7.81 4.85
CA ARG A 37 -6.32 -9.09 4.79
C ARG A 37 -6.07 -9.57 3.37
N MET A 38 -7.04 -9.41 2.47
CA MET A 38 -6.87 -9.76 1.04
C MET A 38 -5.83 -8.86 0.37
N LEU A 39 -5.81 -7.56 0.71
CA LEU A 39 -4.79 -6.61 0.27
C LEU A 39 -3.40 -7.03 0.78
N GLU A 40 -3.27 -7.40 2.05
CA GLU A 40 -2.00 -7.88 2.62
C GLU A 40 -1.50 -9.17 1.94
N LYS A 41 -2.40 -10.06 1.51
CA LYS A 41 -2.05 -11.31 0.82
C LYS A 41 -1.81 -11.14 -0.69
N GLY A 42 -1.97 -9.94 -1.23
CA GLY A 42 -1.89 -9.72 -2.69
C GLY A 42 -3.10 -10.28 -3.47
N GLN A 43 -4.17 -10.66 -2.78
CA GLN A 43 -5.38 -11.29 -3.37
C GLN A 43 -6.38 -10.25 -3.90
N ALA A 44 -6.22 -8.99 -3.50
CA ALA A 44 -7.03 -7.88 -3.96
C ALA A 44 -6.15 -6.73 -4.47
N THR A 45 -6.72 -5.97 -5.39
CA THR A 45 -6.18 -4.69 -5.86
C THR A 45 -7.00 -3.57 -5.22
N PRO A 46 -6.36 -2.59 -4.55
CA PRO A 46 -7.04 -1.43 -4.00
C PRO A 46 -7.50 -0.48 -5.12
N SER A 47 -8.47 0.39 -4.82
CA SER A 47 -8.76 1.55 -5.66
C SER A 47 -7.59 2.54 -5.64
N VAL A 48 -7.55 3.46 -6.61
CA VAL A 48 -6.54 4.53 -6.63
C VAL A 48 -6.60 5.37 -5.36
N ASP A 49 -7.80 5.74 -4.90
CA ASP A 49 -7.97 6.51 -3.66
C ASP A 49 -7.42 5.75 -2.45
N LEU A 50 -7.64 4.44 -2.37
CA LEU A 50 -7.13 3.63 -1.27
C LEU A 50 -5.61 3.48 -1.33
N LEU A 51 -4.99 3.42 -2.52
CA LEU A 51 -3.52 3.42 -2.64
C LEU A 51 -2.91 4.62 -1.92
N PHE A 52 -3.39 5.82 -2.24
CA PHE A 52 -2.90 7.07 -1.66
C PHE A 52 -3.29 7.23 -0.19
N LYS A 53 -4.54 6.89 0.17
CA LYS A 53 -5.00 6.92 1.58
C LYS A 53 -4.12 6.05 2.47
N THR A 54 -3.75 4.86 2.00
CA THR A 54 -2.91 3.92 2.74
C THR A 54 -1.49 4.44 2.91
N ALA A 55 -0.89 4.98 1.84
CA ALA A 55 0.44 5.58 1.88
C ALA A 55 0.50 6.76 2.86
N HIS A 56 -0.48 7.66 2.79
CA HIS A 56 -0.60 8.79 3.71
C HIS A 56 -0.80 8.33 5.16
N TYR A 57 -1.70 7.38 5.40
CA TYR A 57 -1.97 6.84 6.74
C TYR A 57 -0.72 6.23 7.40
N PHE A 58 0.12 5.56 6.62
CA PHE A 58 1.37 4.97 7.11
C PHE A 58 2.57 5.92 7.06
N GLY A 59 2.44 7.11 6.47
CA GLY A 59 3.55 8.05 6.31
C GLY A 59 4.65 7.51 5.40
N THR A 60 4.28 6.78 4.35
CA THR A 60 5.19 6.15 3.40
C THR A 60 4.79 6.50 1.97
N ASP A 61 5.56 6.04 0.99
CA ASP A 61 5.23 6.20 -0.42
C ASP A 61 4.34 5.05 -0.94
N VAL A 62 3.60 5.31 -2.02
CA VAL A 62 2.67 4.33 -2.62
C VAL A 62 3.42 3.10 -3.13
N TYR A 63 4.61 3.24 -3.70
CA TYR A 63 5.40 2.15 -4.27
C TYR A 63 5.87 1.17 -3.19
N SER A 64 6.19 1.67 -1.98
CA SER A 64 6.55 0.88 -0.82
C SER A 64 5.39 0.02 -0.31
N CYS A 65 4.17 0.55 -0.29
CA CYS A 65 2.98 -0.22 0.11
C CYS A 65 2.56 -1.25 -0.96
N TRP A 66 2.77 -0.94 -2.24
CA TRP A 66 2.17 -1.64 -3.37
C TRP A 66 3.18 -2.01 -4.47
N PRO A 67 4.28 -2.71 -4.15
CA PRO A 67 5.38 -2.91 -5.09
C PRO A 67 4.97 -3.72 -6.33
N ASP A 68 4.01 -4.63 -6.18
CA ASP A 68 3.47 -5.46 -7.26
C ASP A 68 2.56 -4.70 -8.24
N LEU A 69 1.99 -3.57 -7.81
CA LEU A 69 1.10 -2.75 -8.63
C LEU A 69 1.84 -1.59 -9.31
N SER A 70 3.03 -1.29 -8.82
CA SER A 70 3.71 -0.04 -9.10
C SER A 70 4.63 -0.05 -10.32
N GLY A 71 4.76 -1.20 -10.99
CA GLY A 71 5.66 -1.37 -12.14
C GLY A 71 7.10 -0.97 -11.81
N ASP A 72 7.81 -0.38 -12.77
CA ASP A 72 9.03 0.37 -12.48
C ASP A 72 8.65 1.71 -11.84
N ARG A 73 9.18 1.98 -10.65
CA ARG A 73 9.08 3.31 -10.03
C ARG A 73 9.65 4.32 -11.04
N PRO A 74 8.90 5.33 -11.50
CA PRO A 74 9.50 6.43 -12.22
C PRO A 74 10.55 7.03 -11.29
N THR A 75 11.82 6.97 -11.70
CA THR A 75 12.91 7.58 -10.94
C THR A 75 12.51 9.03 -10.72
N PRO A 76 12.45 9.51 -9.46
CA PRO A 76 12.16 10.92 -9.24
C PRO A 76 13.26 11.71 -9.98
N SER A 77 12.88 12.39 -11.07
CA SER A 77 13.80 13.27 -11.77
C SER A 77 14.35 14.27 -10.76
N PRO A 78 15.67 14.50 -10.71
CA PRO A 78 16.31 15.38 -9.73
C PRO A 78 15.72 16.81 -9.67
N GLU A 79 15.02 17.19 -10.74
CA GLU A 79 14.57 18.55 -11.06
C GLU A 79 13.49 19.11 -10.11
N ASN A 80 12.70 18.27 -9.43
CA ASN A 80 11.63 18.74 -8.53
C ASN A 80 12.03 18.88 -7.05
N SER A 81 13.33 18.80 -6.74
CA SER A 81 13.85 18.93 -5.37
C SER A 81 14.12 20.38 -4.96
N ILE A 82 14.04 21.32 -5.90
CA ILE A 82 14.39 22.74 -5.73
C ILE A 82 13.20 23.59 -6.17
N GLN A 83 12.10 23.57 -5.41
CA GLN A 83 11.07 24.63 -5.42
C GLN A 83 10.04 24.34 -4.32
N ARG A 84 10.48 24.43 -3.07
CA ARG A 84 9.60 24.74 -1.95
C ARG A 84 10.22 25.93 -1.23
N ASN A 85 9.91 27.13 -1.73
CA ASN A 85 10.03 28.37 -0.97
C ASN A 85 8.71 28.60 -0.24
#